data_AF-A0A5U8K939-F1
#
_entry.id   AF-A0A5U8K939-F1
#
_cell.length_a   1.000
_cell.length_b   1.000
_cell.length_c   1.000
_cell.angle_alpha   90.00
_cell.angle_beta   90.00
_cell.angle_gamma   90.00
#
_symmetry.space_group_name_H-M   'P 1'
#
loop_
_entity.id
_entity.type
_entity.pdbx_description
1 polymer ?
#
loop_
_entity_poly.entity_id
_entity_poly.type
_entity_poly.pdbx_seq_one_letter_code
_entity_poly.pdbx_strand_id
1 'polypeptide(L)'
;MRQLLPLFAATLPTSAQQTIREALTLLENQLREPGASFTSGSSVRDWLRLQLASLEREEFVALFPDNQHRLITHETLFTGTINHTQVHP
;
A
#
# COMPACT_ATOMS: atom_id res chain seq x y z
N MET A 1 -7.77 2.65 -10.08
CA MET A 1 -8.04 3.19 -8.72
C MET A 1 -7.59 4.64 -8.71
N ARG A 2 -8.42 5.57 -8.23
CA ARG A 2 -8.09 6.99 -8.22
C ARG A 2 -7.21 7.24 -6.99
N GLN A 3 -5.89 7.38 -7.18
CA GLN A 3 -4.98 7.63 -6.06
C GLN A 3 -5.32 8.97 -5.42
N LEU A 4 -5.75 8.91 -4.16
CA LEU A 4 -5.90 10.08 -3.31
C LEU A 4 -4.51 10.59 -2.97
N LEU A 5 -4.31 11.89 -3.11
CA LEU A 5 -3.08 12.52 -2.68
C LEU A 5 -3.00 12.42 -1.14
N PRO A 6 -1.82 12.15 -0.57
CA PRO A 6 -1.66 12.21 0.87
C PRO A 6 -2.03 13.61 1.37
N LEU A 7 -2.57 13.70 2.59
CA LEU A 7 -3.16 14.95 3.14
C LEU A 7 -2.21 16.16 3.09
N PHE A 8 -0.90 15.94 3.26
CA PHE A 8 0.09 17.00 3.15
C PHE A 8 0.27 17.53 1.71
N ALA A 9 0.02 16.68 0.70
CA ALA A 9 0.17 17.04 -0.70
C ALA A 9 -1.04 17.83 -1.23
N ALA A 10 -2.18 17.75 -0.55
CA ALA A 10 -3.41 18.45 -0.95
C ALA A 10 -3.30 19.98 -0.86
N THR A 11 -2.36 20.51 -0.06
CA THR A 11 -2.12 21.95 0.09
C THR A 11 -1.06 22.51 -0.86
N LEU A 12 -0.40 21.65 -1.64
CA LEU A 12 0.64 22.04 -2.58
C LEU A 12 0.05 22.64 -3.88
N PRO A 13 0.84 23.41 -4.65
CA PRO A 13 0.43 23.88 -5.97
C PRO A 13 0.06 22.73 -6.91
N THR A 14 -0.89 22.98 -7.82
CA THR A 14 -1.44 21.95 -8.73
C THR A 14 -0.36 21.21 -9.54
N SER A 15 0.72 21.89 -9.94
CA SER A 15 1.84 21.26 -10.64
C SER A 15 2.56 20.23 -9.77
N ALA A 16 2.84 20.55 -8.51
CA ALA A 16 3.46 19.64 -7.56
C ALA A 16 2.54 18.46 -7.22
N GLN A 17 1.24 18.71 -7.06
CA GLN A 17 0.24 17.66 -6.89
C GLN A 17 0.24 16.66 -8.05
N GLN A 18 0.34 17.18 -9.28
CA GLN A 18 0.38 16.36 -10.49
C GLN A 18 1.65 15.52 -10.55
N THR A 19 2.83 16.11 -10.26
CA THR A 19 4.09 15.37 -10.16
C THR A 19 4.03 14.26 -9.11
N ILE A 20 3.45 14.52 -7.93
CA ILE A 20 3.29 13.51 -6.88
C ILE A 20 2.37 12.37 -7.36
N ARG A 21 1.25 12.69 -8.00
CA ARG A 21 0.34 11.67 -8.54
C ARG A 21 1.03 10.79 -9.57
N GLU A 22 1.79 11.39 -10.48
CA GLU A 22 2.56 10.65 -11.48
C GLU A 22 3.62 9.75 -10.84
N ALA A 23 4.37 10.27 -9.87
CA ALA A 23 5.35 9.49 -9.12
C ALA A 23 4.71 8.30 -8.37
N LEU A 24 3.57 8.52 -7.70
CA LEU A 24 2.82 7.46 -7.01
C LEU A 24 2.29 6.41 -7.99
N THR A 25 1.84 6.81 -9.17
CA THR A 25 1.40 5.87 -10.22
C THR A 25 2.57 5.04 -10.76
N LEU A 26 3.73 5.67 -10.99
CA LEU A 26 4.94 4.96 -11.42
C LEU A 26 5.42 3.95 -10.37
N LEU A 27 5.41 4.33 -9.09
CA LEU A 27 5.76 3.45 -7.98
C LEU A 27 4.79 2.27 -7.86
N GLU A 28 3.48 2.51 -7.95
CA GLU A 28 2.49 1.43 -7.97
C GLU A 28 2.72 0.44 -9.11
N ASN A 29 3.01 0.94 -10.32
CA ASN A 29 3.25 0.10 -11.48
C ASN A 29 4.53 -0.74 -11.32
N GLN A 30 5.60 -0.16 -10.76
CA GLN A 30 6.83 -0.91 -10.45
C GLN A 30 6.60 -2.00 -9.40
N LEU A 31 5.68 -1.78 -8.48
CA LEU A 31 5.38 -2.72 -7.40
C LEU A 31 4.30 -3.76 -7.79
N ARG A 32 3.67 -3.64 -8.97
CA ARG A 32 2.61 -4.54 -9.45
C ARG A 32 3.12 -5.73 -10.28
N GLU A 33 4.27 -5.68 -10.95
CA GLU A 33 4.66 -6.72 -11.94
C GLU A 33 6.13 -7.17 -11.89
N PRO A 34 6.44 -8.49 -11.80
CA PRO A 34 5.62 -9.58 -11.27
C PRO A 34 5.70 -9.53 -9.74
N GLY A 35 4.80 -8.78 -9.10
CA GLY A 35 4.77 -8.61 -7.64
C GLY A 35 6.01 -7.88 -7.06
N ALA A 36 5.78 -6.93 -6.16
CA ALA A 36 6.86 -6.41 -5.33
C ALA A 36 7.56 -7.56 -4.61
N SER A 37 8.87 -7.76 -4.87
CA SER A 37 9.64 -8.76 -4.15
C SER A 37 9.92 -8.24 -2.75
N PHE A 38 9.33 -8.90 -1.77
CA PHE A 38 9.50 -8.63 -0.34
C PHE A 38 10.78 -9.27 0.18
N THR A 39 11.91 -8.82 -0.34
CA THR A 39 13.25 -9.29 0.05
C THR A 39 13.71 -8.75 1.40
N SER A 40 13.00 -7.75 1.94
CA SER A 40 13.32 -7.11 3.22
C SER A 40 12.07 -6.56 3.91
N GLY A 41 12.11 -6.45 5.24
CA GLY A 41 11.03 -5.78 5.99
C GLY A 41 10.80 -4.33 5.55
N SER A 42 11.83 -3.62 5.05
CA SER A 42 11.68 -2.29 4.44
C SER A 42 10.86 -2.31 3.16
N SER A 43 11.13 -3.25 2.26
CA SER A 43 10.37 -3.37 1.00
C SER A 43 8.87 -3.63 1.25
N VAL A 44 8.55 -4.47 2.25
CA VAL A 44 7.16 -4.70 2.69
C VAL A 44 6.54 -3.41 3.23
N ARG A 45 7.26 -2.67 4.08
CA ARG A 45 6.76 -1.40 4.66
C ARG A 45 6.49 -0.34 3.61
N ASP A 46 7.37 -0.19 2.62
CA ASP A 46 7.19 0.84 1.60
C ASP A 46 6.00 0.53 0.69
N TRP A 47 5.80 -0.75 0.36
CA TRP A 47 4.61 -1.22 -0.33
C TRP A 47 3.33 -0.97 0.51
N LEU A 48 3.34 -1.36 1.79
CA LEU A 48 2.21 -1.15 2.70
C LEU A 48 1.90 0.34 2.89
N ARG A 49 2.90 1.22 2.92
CA ARG A 49 2.67 2.67 2.98
C ARG A 49 1.90 3.17 1.76
N LEU A 50 2.25 2.72 0.56
CA LEU A 50 1.53 3.14 -0.64
C LEU A 50 0.07 2.66 -0.64
N GLN A 51 -0.19 1.46 -0.13
CA GLN A 51 -1.55 0.93 -0.05
C GLN A 51 -2.37 1.56 1.09
N LEU A 52 -1.80 1.65 2.29
CA LEU A 52 -2.55 1.97 3.51
C LEU A 52 -2.50 3.45 3.89
N ALA A 53 -1.52 4.24 3.44
CA ALA A 53 -1.36 5.63 3.91
C ALA A 53 -2.50 6.57 3.49
N SER A 54 -3.30 6.18 2.49
CA SER A 54 -4.50 6.93 2.09
C SER A 54 -5.77 6.53 2.84
N LEU A 55 -5.71 5.46 3.65
CA LEU A 55 -6.85 4.96 4.38
C LEU A 55 -7.00 5.70 5.71
N GLU A 56 -8.22 6.13 6.02
CA GLU A 56 -8.54 6.83 7.26
C GLU A 56 -8.76 5.88 8.45
N ARG A 57 -8.94 4.59 8.18
CA ARG A 57 -9.24 3.55 9.17
C ARG A 57 -8.12 2.51 9.19
N GLU A 58 -7.90 1.93 10.37
CA GLU A 58 -7.01 0.78 10.51
C GLU A 58 -7.56 -0.42 9.74
N GLU A 59 -6.68 -1.10 9.00
CA GLU A 59 -7.00 -2.32 8.27
C GLU A 59 -6.04 -3.44 8.65
N PHE A 60 -6.59 -4.63 8.88
CA PHE A 60 -5.83 -5.86 9.03
C PHE A 60 -5.76 -6.56 7.68
N VAL A 61 -4.56 -6.64 7.10
CA VAL A 61 -4.34 -7.14 5.73
C VAL A 61 -3.45 -8.37 5.74
N ALA A 62 -3.88 -9.43 5.04
CA ALA A 62 -3.07 -10.59 4.74
C ALA A 62 -2.36 -10.41 3.39
N LEU A 63 -1.07 -10.74 3.35
CA LEU A 63 -0.26 -10.71 2.12
C LEU A 63 0.05 -12.16 1.70
N PHE A 64 -0.15 -12.45 0.42
CA PHE A 64 0.07 -13.79 -0.14
C PHE A 64 1.22 -13.74 -1.15
N PRO A 65 2.47 -13.95 -0.72
CA PRO A 65 3.61 -14.01 -1.62
C PRO A 65 3.75 -15.39 -2.29
N ASP A 66 4.40 -15.42 -3.44
CA ASP A 66 4.89 -16.66 -4.06
C ASP A 66 6.19 -17.16 -3.40
N ASN A 67 6.71 -18.30 -3.87
CA ASN A 67 7.96 -18.90 -3.39
C ASN A 67 9.21 -18.03 -3.64
N GLN A 68 9.09 -16.93 -4.38
CA GLN A 68 10.17 -15.95 -4.64
C GLN A 68 9.94 -14.66 -3.83
N HIS A 69 9.08 -14.70 -2.81
CA HIS A 69 8.68 -13.57 -1.99
C HIS A 69 8.00 -12.43 -2.77
N ARG A 70 7.44 -12.71 -3.95
CA ARG A 70 6.74 -11.71 -4.75
C ARG A 70 5.28 -11.73 -4.41
N LEU A 71 4.70 -10.56 -4.14
CA LEU A 71 3.28 -10.46 -3.80
C LEU A 71 2.41 -10.94 -4.96
N ILE A 72 1.61 -11.99 -4.75
CA ILE A 72 0.57 -12.44 -5.69
C ILE A 72 -0.68 -11.60 -5.49
N THR A 73 -1.15 -11.50 -4.25
CA THR A 73 -2.33 -10.73 -3.87
C THR A 73 -2.30 -10.36 -2.40
N HIS A 74 -3.20 -9.46 -2.00
CA HIS A 74 -3.46 -9.11 -0.60
C HIS A 74 -4.97 -9.07 -0.35
N GLU A 75 -5.36 -9.30 0.90
CA GLU A 75 -6.76 -9.26 1.30
C GLU A 75 -6.91 -8.51 2.62
N THR A 76 -7.80 -7.52 2.66
CA THR A 76 -8.22 -6.87 3.91
C THR A 76 -9.21 -7.79 4.62
N LEU A 77 -8.78 -8.37 5.74
CA LEU A 77 -9.61 -9.27 6.55
C LEU A 77 -10.50 -8.51 7.54
N PHE A 78 -10.09 -7.32 7.96
CA PHE A 78 -10.87 -6.47 8.88
C PHE A 78 -10.57 -4.98 8.68
N THR A 79 -11.60 -4.14 8.81
CA THR A 79 -11.49 -2.67 8.79
C THR A 79 -12.09 -2.11 10.08
N GLY A 80 -11.31 -1.39 10.88
CA GLY A 80 -11.69 -0.91 12.21
C GLY A 80 -10.53 -1.01 13.20
N THR A 81 -10.75 -0.58 14.43
CA THR A 81 -9.68 -0.52 15.44
C THR A 81 -9.15 -1.93 15.75
N ILE A 82 -7.83 -2.13 15.67
CA ILE A 82 -7.13 -3.38 15.99
C ILE A 82 -7.04 -3.51 17.53
N ASN A 83 -8.20 -3.55 18.19
CA ASN A 83 -8.25 -3.82 19.62
C ASN A 83 -8.24 -5.33 19.92
N HIS A 84 -8.67 -6.15 18.95
CA HIS A 84 -8.63 -7.61 19.04
C HIS A 84 -8.94 -8.25 17.68
N THR A 85 -8.07 -9.14 17.20
CA THR A 85 -8.32 -9.97 16.00
C THR A 85 -7.95 -11.41 16.33
N GLN A 86 -8.92 -12.33 16.28
CA GLN A 86 -8.64 -13.76 16.36
C GLN A 86 -8.26 -14.27 14.97
N VAL A 87 -7.00 -14.67 14.83
CA VAL A 87 -6.49 -15.31 13.61
C VAL A 87 -6.42 -16.81 13.87
N HIS A 88 -7.21 -17.58 13.12
CA HIS A 88 -7.18 -19.04 13.15
C HIS A 88 -6.32 -19.54 11.97
N PRO A 89 -5.30 -20.39 12.22
CA PRO A 89 -4.48 -20.98 11.17
C PRO A 89 -5.26 -21.91 10.23
#